data_AF-A0AAD6G9U5-F1
#
_entry.id   AF-A0AAD6G9U5-F1
#
_cell.length_a   1.000
_cell.length_b   1.000
_cell.length_c   1.000
_cell.angle_alpha   90.00
_cell.angle_beta   90.00
_cell.angle_gamma   90.00
#
_symmetry.space_group_name_H-M   'P 1'
#
loop_
_entity.id
_entity.type
_entity.pdbx_description
1 polymer ?
#
loop_
_entity_poly.entity_id
_entity_poly.type
_entity_poly.pdbx_seq_one_letter_code
_entity_poly.pdbx_strand_id
1 'polypeptide(L)'
;MLFCRAVTPSANSTHRPKWVEKYSTHLGICWYDLHGWSLRKKAAVAGNIVVVIVGVVVGAVEGVKLNEYPDYSVHSERYILENIFLQYLCLLQYTATDRTDDFVDSVDSRSASETNLTYASGSSAVIRVHISASNQTSGRKSIRLILNNQYDNGLLLFDIVYTPYGCATWPVLWLTDPDSWPENGEIDGKESNNKGADGNAMTLHTSKNCKMIAKRKETGTAQYINCLATANDNAGCNMEGKKATYGEPLNSNGGGVYVMELQDVGIRVRILVRVDIPNVISNSNSA
;
A
#
# COMPACT_ATOMS: atom_id res chain seq x y z
N MET A 1 27.83 40.61 3.95
CA MET A 1 28.20 41.66 4.93
C MET A 1 29.71 41.64 5.11
N LEU A 2 30.43 42.52 4.40
CA LEU A 2 31.80 42.91 4.76
C LEU A 2 31.74 44.42 5.02
N PHE A 3 32.05 44.83 6.25
CA PHE A 3 32.10 46.24 6.65
C PHE A 3 33.48 46.81 6.31
N CYS A 4 33.56 47.73 5.35
CA CYS A 4 34.71 48.65 5.23
C CYS A 4 34.38 49.94 5.99
N ARG A 5 35.09 50.18 7.08
CA ARG A 5 35.00 51.41 7.88
C ARG A 5 35.85 52.49 7.20
N ALA A 6 35.21 53.53 6.67
CA ALA A 6 35.90 54.72 6.18
C ALA A 6 36.37 55.56 7.38
N VAL A 7 37.67 55.85 7.45
CA VAL A 7 38.25 56.82 8.40
C VAL A 7 38.61 58.07 7.61
N THR A 8 37.97 59.19 7.94
CA THR A 8 38.29 60.54 7.42
C THR A 8 39.60 61.06 8.03
N PRO A 9 40.43 61.81 7.29
CA PRO A 9 41.70 62.30 7.83
C PRO A 9 41.51 63.57 8.68
N SER A 10 42.15 63.59 9.85
CA SER A 10 42.35 64.78 10.67
C SER A 10 43.64 65.49 10.23
N ALA A 11 43.53 66.76 9.89
CA ALA A 11 44.63 67.63 9.50
C ALA A 11 45.47 68.06 10.70
N ASN A 12 46.71 67.56 10.83
CA ASN A 12 47.88 68.30 11.28
C ASN A 12 49.08 67.36 11.45
N SER A 13 50.07 67.45 10.56
CA SER A 13 51.49 67.50 10.93
C SER A 13 52.35 67.52 9.68
N THR A 14 53.27 68.47 9.66
CA THR A 14 54.23 68.74 8.62
C THR A 14 55.37 67.71 8.65
N HIS A 15 55.13 66.54 8.07
CA HIS A 15 56.20 65.62 7.64
C HIS A 15 55.78 65.01 6.31
N ARG A 16 56.62 65.15 5.27
CA ARG A 16 56.43 64.44 3.99
C ARG A 16 57.07 63.06 4.11
N PRO A 17 56.32 61.96 4.30
CA PRO A 17 56.85 60.64 3.99
C PRO A 17 57.00 60.53 2.47
N LYS A 18 58.18 60.12 2.00
CA LYS A 18 58.39 59.69 0.62
C LYS A 18 57.57 58.41 0.41
N TRP A 19 56.40 58.53 -0.20
CA TRP A 19 55.66 57.38 -0.71
C TRP A 19 56.40 56.88 -1.95
N VAL A 20 57.16 55.80 -1.80
CA VAL A 20 57.52 54.96 -2.94
C VAL A 20 56.26 54.19 -3.31
N GLU A 21 55.57 54.67 -4.32
CA GLU A 21 54.40 54.01 -4.89
C GLU A 21 54.87 52.74 -5.62
N LYS A 22 55.00 51.65 -4.87
CA LYS A 22 55.28 50.33 -5.43
C LYS A 22 53.96 49.82 -6.00
N TYR A 23 53.61 50.26 -7.21
CA TYR A 23 52.58 49.60 -8.01
C TYR A 23 53.05 48.17 -8.28
N SER A 24 52.60 47.26 -7.43
CA SER A 24 52.65 45.84 -7.74
C SER A 24 51.62 45.60 -8.83
N THR A 25 52.08 45.54 -10.09
CA THR A 25 51.32 44.99 -11.21
C THR A 25 51.24 43.48 -11.05
N HIS A 26 50.62 43.00 -9.98
CA HIS A 26 50.01 41.69 -9.95
C HIS A 26 48.53 41.92 -10.24
N LEU A 27 48.21 42.13 -11.51
CA LEU A 27 46.93 41.68 -12.04
C LEU A 27 46.95 40.15 -11.88
N GLY A 28 46.62 39.69 -10.66
CA GLY A 28 46.39 38.30 -10.39
C GLY A 28 45.28 37.88 -11.34
N ILE A 29 45.64 37.05 -12.32
CA ILE A 29 44.67 36.39 -13.19
C ILE A 29 43.61 35.81 -12.27
N CYS A 30 42.39 36.31 -12.39
CA CYS A 30 41.31 35.85 -11.54
C CYS A 30 41.21 34.34 -11.66
N TRP A 31 41.02 33.66 -10.52
CA TRP A 31 41.05 32.19 -10.44
C TRP A 31 40.06 31.49 -11.39
N TYR A 32 39.09 32.23 -11.94
CA TYR A 32 38.10 31.79 -12.92
C TYR A 32 38.50 32.00 -14.39
N ASP A 33 39.65 32.61 -14.71
CA ASP A 33 40.10 32.77 -16.10
C ASP A 33 40.70 31.46 -16.64
N LEU A 34 39.90 30.78 -17.46
CA LEU A 34 40.21 29.48 -18.05
C LEU A 34 41.34 29.55 -19.10
N HIS A 35 41.72 30.73 -19.62
CA HIS A 35 42.75 30.84 -20.65
C HIS A 35 44.16 30.55 -20.10
N GLY A 36 44.42 30.89 -18.83
CA GLY A 36 45.72 30.68 -18.17
C GLY A 36 45.96 29.28 -17.59
N TRP A 37 44.99 28.36 -17.67
CA TRP A 37 45.11 27.04 -17.06
C TRP A 37 45.88 26.05 -17.94
N SER A 38 46.73 25.23 -17.30
CA SER A 38 47.40 24.11 -17.97
C SER A 38 46.38 23.05 -18.41
N LEU A 39 46.71 22.29 -19.47
CA LEU A 39 45.82 21.26 -20.03
C LEU A 39 45.39 20.22 -18.98
N ARG A 40 46.28 19.89 -18.03
CA ARG A 40 46.01 18.99 -16.91
C ARG A 40 44.94 19.54 -15.94
N LYS A 41 44.98 20.84 -15.64
CA LYS A 41 43.98 21.49 -14.77
C LYS A 41 42.61 21.53 -15.46
N LYS A 42 42.59 21.85 -16.76
CA LYS A 42 41.36 21.81 -17.58
C LYS A 42 40.77 20.40 -17.62
N ALA A 43 41.59 19.38 -17.87
CA ALA A 43 41.17 17.98 -17.88
C ALA A 43 40.65 17.51 -16.52
N ALA A 44 41.31 17.89 -15.42
CA ALA A 44 40.87 17.55 -14.07
C ALA A 44 39.52 18.19 -13.73
N VAL A 45 39.31 19.47 -14.04
CA VAL A 45 38.03 20.14 -13.80
C VAL A 45 36.93 19.59 -14.70
N ALA A 46 37.22 19.35 -15.98
CA ALA A 46 36.27 18.68 -16.89
C ALA A 46 35.88 17.28 -16.38
N GLY A 47 36.86 16.49 -15.91
CA GLY A 47 36.61 15.18 -15.30
C GLY A 47 35.70 15.27 -14.06
N ASN A 48 35.96 16.22 -13.17
CA ASN A 48 35.09 16.46 -12.00
C ASN A 48 33.67 16.88 -12.39
N ILE A 49 33.53 17.77 -13.39
CA ILE A 49 32.22 18.17 -13.91
C ILE A 49 31.47 16.96 -14.46
N VAL A 50 32.14 16.09 -15.23
CA VAL A 50 31.53 14.86 -15.76
C VAL A 50 31.06 13.95 -14.63
N VAL A 51 31.88 13.72 -13.60
CA VAL A 51 31.49 12.89 -12.44
C VAL A 51 30.27 13.46 -11.72
N VAL A 52 30.22 14.79 -11.52
CA VAL A 52 29.07 15.45 -10.89
C VAL A 52 27.82 15.30 -11.76
N ILE A 53 27.91 15.52 -13.07
CA ILE A 53 26.78 15.36 -14.00
C ILE A 53 26.28 13.91 -13.98
N VAL A 54 27.18 12.93 -14.05
CA VAL A 54 26.80 11.50 -13.99
C VAL A 54 26.11 11.20 -12.66
N GLY A 55 26.63 11.69 -11.53
CA GLY A 55 25.99 11.51 -10.22
C GLY A 55 24.58 12.11 -10.16
N VAL A 56 24.38 13.32 -10.70
CA VAL A 56 23.06 13.97 -10.77
C VAL A 56 22.10 13.19 -11.67
N VAL A 57 22.56 12.77 -12.86
CA VAL A 57 21.73 12.02 -13.81
C VAL A 57 21.35 10.66 -13.24
N VAL A 58 22.30 9.91 -12.68
CA VAL A 58 22.03 8.62 -12.04
C VAL A 58 21.07 8.79 -10.86
N GLY A 59 21.30 9.77 -9.98
CA GLY A 59 20.40 10.07 -8.87
C GLY A 59 18.98 10.42 -9.32
N ALA A 60 18.84 11.21 -10.39
CA ALA A 60 17.54 11.55 -10.97
C ALA A 60 16.85 10.33 -11.59
N VAL A 61 17.58 9.51 -12.37
CA VAL A 61 17.05 8.32 -13.03
C VAL A 61 16.62 7.27 -12.01
N GLU A 62 17.46 6.96 -11.02
CA GLU A 62 17.13 6.00 -9.96
C GLU A 62 15.98 6.52 -9.09
N GLY A 63 15.94 7.83 -8.80
CA GLY A 63 14.81 8.45 -8.11
C GLY A 63 13.49 8.34 -8.89
N VAL A 64 13.52 8.48 -10.21
CA VAL A 64 12.34 8.28 -11.07
C VAL A 64 11.92 6.82 -11.09
N LYS A 65 12.85 5.88 -11.27
CA LYS A 65 12.56 4.43 -11.27
C LYS A 65 11.96 3.97 -9.95
N LEU A 66 12.52 4.41 -8.81
CA LEU A 66 12.01 4.08 -7.48
C LEU A 66 10.60 4.64 -7.21
N ASN A 67 10.19 5.68 -7.95
CA ASN A 67 8.89 6.31 -7.83
C ASN A 67 7.95 5.97 -9.00
N GLU A 68 8.35 5.09 -9.91
CA GLU A 68 7.54 4.70 -11.06
C GLU A 68 6.34 3.85 -10.62
N TYR A 69 5.19 4.07 -11.24
CA TYR A 69 4.01 3.22 -10.99
C TYR A 69 4.21 1.91 -11.75
N PRO A 70 4.12 0.74 -11.09
CA PRO A 70 4.39 -0.54 -11.74
C PRO A 70 3.48 -0.80 -12.94
N ASP A 71 4.01 -1.45 -13.96
CA ASP A 71 3.24 -1.88 -15.13
C ASP A 71 2.57 -3.24 -14.86
N TYR A 72 1.24 -3.24 -14.85
CA TYR A 72 0.41 -4.43 -14.64
C TYR A 72 -0.04 -5.08 -15.96
N SER A 73 0.36 -4.55 -17.12
CA SER A 73 -0.12 -4.98 -18.43
C SER A 73 0.22 -6.45 -18.73
N VAL A 74 1.40 -6.91 -18.31
CA VAL A 74 2.01 -8.20 -18.66
C VAL A 74 1.11 -9.41 -18.39
N HIS A 75 0.30 -9.38 -17.33
CA HIS A 75 -0.63 -10.47 -16.97
C HIS A 75 -2.10 -10.11 -17.17
N SER A 76 -2.44 -8.83 -17.34
CA SER A 76 -3.83 -8.38 -17.44
C SER A 76 -4.57 -8.86 -18.69
N GLU A 77 -3.85 -9.28 -19.74
CA GLU A 77 -4.43 -9.67 -21.02
C GLU A 77 -4.79 -11.17 -21.13
N ARG A 78 -4.44 -12.01 -20.14
CA ARG A 78 -4.65 -13.48 -20.20
C ARG A 78 -4.96 -14.11 -18.85
N TYR A 79 -6.05 -13.70 -18.21
CA TYR A 79 -6.62 -14.48 -17.11
C TYR A 79 -7.45 -15.64 -17.67
N ILE A 80 -7.13 -16.87 -17.25
CA ILE A 80 -7.95 -18.05 -17.49
C ILE A 80 -8.65 -18.38 -16.17
N LEU A 81 -9.96 -18.60 -16.24
CA LEU A 81 -10.72 -19.02 -15.08
C LEU A 81 -10.22 -20.39 -14.61
N GLU A 82 -9.68 -20.42 -13.39
CA GLU A 82 -9.19 -21.66 -12.79
C GLU A 82 -10.25 -22.34 -11.91
N ASN A 83 -10.96 -21.56 -11.08
CA ASN A 83 -11.88 -22.08 -10.08
C ASN A 83 -13.14 -21.21 -9.92
N ILE A 84 -14.30 -21.83 -9.71
CA ILE A 84 -15.55 -21.19 -9.26
C ILE A 84 -15.95 -21.81 -7.91
N PHE A 85 -16.06 -20.99 -6.85
CA PHE A 85 -16.26 -21.49 -5.49
C PHE A 85 -17.72 -21.54 -5.01
N LEU A 86 -18.68 -20.97 -5.75
CA LEU A 86 -20.09 -20.89 -5.33
C LEU A 86 -20.71 -22.24 -4.98
N GLN A 87 -20.26 -23.33 -5.62
CA GLN A 87 -20.81 -24.67 -5.43
C GLN A 87 -20.05 -25.53 -4.41
N TYR A 88 -19.00 -24.98 -3.77
CA TYR A 88 -18.01 -25.76 -3.03
C TYR A 88 -17.68 -25.22 -1.64
N LEU A 89 -18.66 -24.62 -0.93
CA LEU A 89 -18.53 -24.34 0.51
C LEU A 89 -18.11 -25.60 1.30
N CYS A 90 -18.46 -26.80 0.81
CA CYS A 90 -18.07 -28.08 1.39
C CYS A 90 -16.59 -28.45 1.20
N LEU A 91 -15.88 -27.82 0.25
CA LEU A 91 -14.44 -28.05 0.05
C LEU A 91 -13.58 -27.15 0.93
N LEU A 92 -14.17 -26.16 1.62
CA LEU A 92 -13.42 -25.28 2.51
C LEU A 92 -13.19 -25.94 3.87
N GLN A 93 -12.02 -25.66 4.45
CA GLN A 93 -11.69 -26.12 5.79
C GLN A 93 -12.35 -25.21 6.83
N TYR A 94 -13.10 -25.81 7.74
CA TYR A 94 -13.62 -25.13 8.92
C TYR A 94 -12.58 -25.23 10.01
N THR A 95 -12.05 -24.09 10.44
CA THR A 95 -11.07 -24.06 11.52
C THR A 95 -11.73 -23.56 12.80
N ALA A 96 -11.65 -24.36 13.86
CA ALA A 96 -11.88 -23.86 15.20
C ALA A 96 -10.76 -22.89 15.57
N THR A 97 -11.10 -21.75 16.17
CA THR A 97 -10.13 -20.79 16.67
C THR A 97 -9.77 -21.16 18.09
N ASP A 98 -8.48 -21.37 18.34
CA ASP A 98 -7.93 -21.64 19.69
C ASP A 98 -7.34 -20.35 20.33
N ARG A 99 -7.61 -19.17 19.77
CA ARG A 99 -7.05 -17.89 20.23
C ARG A 99 -7.97 -17.19 21.23
N THR A 100 -7.36 -16.69 22.30
CA THR A 100 -7.98 -16.31 23.58
C THR A 100 -8.46 -14.86 23.69
N ASP A 101 -8.26 -14.03 22.66
CA ASP A 101 -8.47 -12.57 22.79
C ASP A 101 -9.73 -12.06 22.06
N ASP A 102 -10.24 -12.81 21.09
CA ASP A 102 -11.49 -12.50 20.39
C ASP A 102 -12.69 -13.17 21.06
N PHE A 103 -13.83 -12.49 21.13
CA PHE A 103 -15.07 -13.05 21.67
C PHE A 103 -15.85 -13.88 20.64
N VAL A 104 -15.20 -14.92 20.10
CA VAL A 104 -15.71 -15.75 19.01
C VAL A 104 -15.56 -17.25 19.30
N ASP A 105 -16.58 -18.03 18.95
CA ASP A 105 -16.57 -19.49 19.00
C ASP A 105 -16.64 -20.01 17.56
N SER A 106 -15.48 -20.27 16.93
CA SER A 106 -15.47 -20.76 15.54
C SER A 106 -15.80 -22.25 15.50
N VAL A 107 -16.88 -22.61 14.81
CA VAL A 107 -17.42 -23.97 14.84
C VAL A 107 -17.05 -24.79 13.60
N ASP A 108 -17.07 -26.12 13.74
CA ASP A 108 -16.87 -27.06 12.65
C ASP A 108 -18.04 -27.08 11.65
N SER A 109 -17.87 -27.80 10.53
CA SER A 109 -18.87 -27.86 9.45
C SER A 109 -20.21 -28.46 9.90
N ARG A 110 -20.19 -29.44 10.80
CA ARG A 110 -21.39 -30.08 11.33
C ARG A 110 -22.18 -29.09 12.19
N SER A 111 -21.51 -28.47 13.15
CA SER A 111 -22.10 -27.46 14.04
C SER A 111 -22.59 -26.26 13.26
N ALA A 112 -21.85 -25.83 12.23
CA ALA A 112 -22.27 -24.78 11.30
C ALA A 112 -23.58 -25.14 10.61
N SER A 113 -23.71 -26.37 10.09
CA SER A 113 -24.95 -26.85 9.46
C SER A 113 -26.11 -26.95 10.46
N GLU A 114 -25.88 -27.51 11.64
CA GLU A 114 -26.91 -27.69 12.69
C GLU A 114 -27.42 -26.34 13.24
N THR A 115 -26.55 -25.33 13.27
CA THR A 115 -26.89 -23.95 13.68
C THR A 115 -27.13 -23.01 12.51
N ASN A 116 -27.24 -23.57 11.31
CA ASN A 116 -27.53 -22.89 10.05
C ASN A 116 -26.49 -21.81 9.66
N LEU A 117 -25.28 -21.74 10.22
CA LEU A 117 -24.33 -20.63 9.99
C LEU A 117 -23.80 -20.55 8.55
N THR A 118 -23.78 -21.67 7.84
CA THR A 118 -23.43 -21.73 6.41
C THR A 118 -24.55 -22.37 5.61
N TYR A 119 -24.80 -21.84 4.41
CA TYR A 119 -25.73 -22.42 3.45
C TYR A 119 -25.28 -22.08 2.02
N ALA A 120 -25.44 -23.01 1.10
CA ALA A 120 -25.15 -22.82 -0.32
C ALA A 120 -26.39 -23.15 -1.17
N SER A 121 -26.64 -22.33 -2.17
CA SER A 121 -27.63 -22.55 -3.22
C SER A 121 -26.97 -22.50 -4.59
N GLY A 122 -27.73 -22.74 -5.67
CA GLY A 122 -27.21 -22.61 -7.04
C GLY A 122 -26.77 -21.19 -7.42
N SER A 123 -27.19 -20.16 -6.68
CA SER A 123 -26.91 -18.75 -7.01
C SER A 123 -26.11 -18.01 -5.94
N SER A 124 -26.08 -18.50 -4.70
CA SER A 124 -25.44 -17.78 -3.60
C SER A 124 -24.99 -18.70 -2.48
N ALA A 125 -23.92 -18.28 -1.83
CA ALA A 125 -23.42 -18.83 -0.58
C ALA A 125 -23.66 -17.81 0.53
N VAL A 126 -24.05 -18.29 1.72
CA VAL A 126 -24.25 -17.49 2.92
C VAL A 126 -23.31 -18.01 3.99
N ILE A 127 -22.55 -17.09 4.58
CA ILE A 127 -21.72 -17.30 5.76
C ILE A 127 -22.16 -16.24 6.76
N ARG A 128 -22.59 -16.64 7.95
CA ARG A 128 -23.05 -15.71 8.98
C ARG A 128 -22.72 -16.18 10.38
N VAL A 129 -22.85 -15.26 11.33
CA VAL A 129 -22.72 -15.52 12.76
C VAL A 129 -24.05 -15.99 13.36
N HIS A 130 -23.96 -16.60 14.53
CA HIS A 130 -25.14 -16.98 15.30
C HIS A 130 -25.86 -15.75 15.82
N ILE A 131 -27.17 -15.67 15.56
CA ILE A 131 -27.99 -14.47 15.82
C ILE A 131 -28.61 -14.43 17.22
N SER A 132 -28.56 -15.53 17.99
CA SER A 132 -29.11 -15.53 19.35
C SER A 132 -28.32 -14.60 20.26
N ALA A 133 -29.03 -13.85 21.10
CA ALA A 133 -28.46 -13.01 22.15
C ALA A 133 -28.23 -13.76 23.47
N SER A 134 -28.77 -14.99 23.62
CA SER A 134 -28.63 -15.78 24.85
C SER A 134 -27.45 -16.74 24.81
N ASN A 135 -26.89 -17.01 25.99
CA ASN A 135 -25.92 -18.09 26.25
C ASN A 135 -24.64 -18.06 25.39
N GLN A 136 -24.16 -16.88 25.00
CA GLN A 136 -22.86 -16.73 24.32
C GLN A 136 -21.75 -16.50 25.36
N THR A 137 -21.51 -17.46 26.26
CA THR A 137 -20.52 -17.28 27.35
C THR A 137 -19.08 -17.52 26.93
N SER A 138 -18.87 -18.23 25.82
CA SER A 138 -17.55 -18.60 25.27
C SER A 138 -17.23 -17.87 23.97
N GLY A 139 -17.92 -16.76 23.69
CA GLY A 139 -17.89 -16.08 22.40
C GLY A 139 -19.14 -16.33 21.56
N ARG A 140 -19.32 -15.51 20.52
CA ARG A 140 -20.41 -15.71 19.56
C ARG A 140 -20.01 -16.78 18.55
N LYS A 141 -20.88 -17.77 18.34
CA LYS A 141 -20.65 -18.78 17.29
C LYS A 141 -20.50 -18.14 15.92
N SER A 142 -19.39 -18.45 15.25
CA SER A 142 -18.99 -17.91 13.95
C SER A 142 -18.28 -18.98 13.13
N ILE A 143 -17.81 -18.60 11.94
CA ILE A 143 -17.14 -19.48 10.99
C ILE A 143 -15.88 -18.81 10.49
N ARG A 144 -14.78 -19.57 10.47
CA ARG A 144 -13.57 -19.27 9.71
C ARG A 144 -13.38 -20.36 8.66
N LEU A 145 -13.37 -19.96 7.39
CA LEU A 145 -13.18 -20.84 6.25
C LEU A 145 -11.82 -20.58 5.60
N ILE A 146 -11.11 -21.65 5.26
CA ILE A 146 -9.83 -21.60 4.57
C ILE A 146 -9.92 -22.41 3.28
N LEU A 147 -9.35 -21.87 2.19
CA LEU A 147 -9.21 -22.58 0.92
C LEU A 147 -8.13 -23.66 1.04
N ASN A 148 -8.34 -24.83 0.44
CA ASN A 148 -7.30 -25.86 0.36
C ASN A 148 -6.16 -25.47 -0.60
N ASN A 149 -6.48 -24.65 -1.60
CA ASN A 149 -5.53 -24.20 -2.60
C ASN A 149 -4.84 -22.92 -2.12
N GLN A 150 -3.54 -22.82 -2.43
CA GLN A 150 -2.75 -21.61 -2.22
C GLN A 150 -2.50 -20.94 -3.56
N TYR A 151 -2.37 -19.62 -3.52
CA TYR A 151 -2.17 -18.78 -4.70
C TYR A 151 -1.07 -17.77 -4.40
N ASP A 152 -0.05 -17.69 -5.25
CA ASP A 152 1.05 -16.71 -5.19
C ASP A 152 0.94 -15.63 -6.28
N ASN A 153 0.04 -15.82 -7.24
CA ASN A 153 -0.33 -14.86 -8.28
C ASN A 153 -1.78 -15.10 -8.74
N GLY A 154 -2.38 -14.11 -9.41
CA GLY A 154 -3.66 -14.27 -10.09
C GLY A 154 -4.67 -13.15 -9.82
N LEU A 155 -5.92 -13.40 -10.22
CA LEU A 155 -7.05 -12.48 -10.05
C LEU A 155 -8.16 -13.18 -9.28
N LEU A 156 -8.41 -12.75 -8.05
CA LEU A 156 -9.49 -13.25 -7.22
C LEU A 156 -10.68 -12.29 -7.29
N LEU A 157 -11.85 -12.82 -7.63
CA LEU A 157 -13.10 -12.06 -7.66
C LEU A 157 -14.10 -12.65 -6.67
N PHE A 158 -14.70 -11.77 -5.87
CA PHE A 158 -15.77 -12.10 -4.96
C PHE A 158 -16.96 -11.20 -5.28
N ASP A 159 -17.99 -11.80 -5.87
CA ASP A 159 -19.28 -11.15 -6.01
C ASP A 159 -20.04 -11.22 -4.68
N ILE A 160 -20.11 -10.07 -3.97
CA ILE A 160 -20.66 -9.99 -2.62
C ILE A 160 -21.98 -9.23 -2.68
N VAL A 161 -23.09 -9.92 -2.45
CA VAL A 161 -24.41 -9.29 -2.35
C VAL A 161 -24.61 -8.60 -1.00
N TYR A 162 -23.98 -9.14 0.06
CA TYR A 162 -24.13 -8.63 1.42
C TYR A 162 -22.88 -8.89 2.25
N THR A 163 -22.39 -7.85 2.94
CA THR A 163 -21.29 -7.94 3.91
C THR A 163 -21.82 -7.97 5.35
N PRO A 164 -21.19 -8.73 6.26
CA PRO A 164 -21.50 -8.65 7.68
C PRO A 164 -21.21 -7.23 8.21
N TYR A 165 -22.09 -6.70 9.05
CA TYR A 165 -21.83 -5.47 9.80
C TYR A 165 -22.59 -5.46 11.11
N GLY A 166 -22.04 -4.79 12.12
CA GLY A 166 -22.66 -4.63 13.43
C GLY A 166 -21.66 -4.05 14.44
N CYS A 167 -22.16 -3.62 15.60
CA CYS A 167 -21.26 -3.24 16.68
C CYS A 167 -20.33 -4.40 17.03
N ALA A 168 -19.05 -4.12 17.22
CA ALA A 168 -18.02 -5.09 17.59
C ALA A 168 -17.80 -6.26 16.60
N THR A 169 -18.37 -6.25 15.40
CA THR A 169 -18.06 -7.25 14.38
C THR A 169 -16.72 -6.93 13.72
N TRP A 170 -15.90 -7.94 13.45
CA TRP A 170 -14.65 -7.82 12.67
C TRP A 170 -14.57 -8.88 11.55
N PRO A 171 -15.36 -8.71 10.48
CA PRO A 171 -15.29 -9.55 9.29
C PRO A 171 -14.08 -9.24 8.40
N VAL A 172 -13.45 -10.28 7.86
CA VAL A 172 -12.30 -10.16 6.95
C VAL A 172 -12.35 -11.19 5.81
N LEU A 173 -12.02 -10.76 4.59
CA LEU A 173 -11.59 -11.62 3.48
C LEU A 173 -10.13 -11.28 3.16
N TRP A 174 -9.24 -12.24 3.35
CA TRP A 174 -7.80 -12.03 3.33
C TRP A 174 -7.06 -13.25 2.77
N LEU A 175 -5.83 -13.02 2.34
CA LEU A 175 -4.87 -14.03 1.94
C LEU A 175 -3.68 -13.98 2.89
N THR A 176 -3.23 -15.14 3.35
CA THR A 176 -2.04 -15.28 4.20
C THR A 176 -1.47 -16.68 4.02
N ASP A 177 -0.23 -16.87 4.46
CA ASP A 177 0.29 -18.17 4.84
C ASP A 177 0.31 -18.27 6.38
N PRO A 178 -0.64 -19.00 7.00
CA PRO A 178 -0.71 -19.11 8.46
C PRO A 178 0.51 -19.75 9.11
N ASP A 179 1.21 -20.64 8.39
CA ASP A 179 2.34 -21.40 8.93
C ASP A 179 3.63 -20.56 8.93
N SER A 180 3.69 -19.54 8.08
CA SER A 180 4.87 -18.68 7.89
C SER A 180 4.60 -17.19 8.12
N TRP A 181 3.51 -16.84 8.81
CA TRP A 181 3.18 -15.44 9.06
C TRP A 181 4.17 -14.78 10.05
N PRO A 182 4.64 -13.53 9.83
CA PRO A 182 4.37 -12.64 8.69
C PRO A 182 5.44 -12.71 7.58
N GLU A 183 6.31 -13.73 7.56
CA GLU A 183 7.39 -13.87 6.57
C GLU A 183 6.88 -14.01 5.15
N ASN A 184 5.79 -14.76 4.95
CA ASN A 184 5.12 -14.89 3.64
C ASN A 184 4.01 -13.86 3.42
N GLY A 185 3.86 -12.93 4.35
CA GLY A 185 2.92 -11.81 4.28
C GLY A 185 1.45 -12.17 4.51
N GLU A 186 0.66 -11.10 4.62
CA GLU A 186 -0.79 -11.12 4.72
C GLU A 186 -1.35 -9.94 3.93
N ILE A 187 -2.47 -10.18 3.24
CA ILE A 187 -3.20 -9.22 2.40
C ILE A 187 -4.65 -9.20 2.86
N ASP A 188 -5.00 -8.16 3.63
CA ASP A 188 -6.37 -7.88 4.02
C ASP A 188 -7.05 -7.13 2.89
N GLY A 189 -7.80 -7.89 2.10
CA GLY A 189 -8.48 -7.37 0.94
C GLY A 189 -9.76 -6.64 1.29
N LYS A 190 -10.60 -7.32 2.06
CA LYS A 190 -11.90 -6.82 2.46
C LYS A 190 -12.08 -6.95 3.96
N GLU A 191 -11.67 -5.92 4.68
CA GLU A 191 -11.68 -5.89 6.13
C GLU A 191 -12.43 -4.66 6.63
N SER A 192 -13.17 -4.81 7.72
CA SER A 192 -13.64 -3.67 8.49
C SER A 192 -14.00 -4.11 9.90
N ASN A 193 -14.12 -3.15 10.81
CA ASN A 193 -14.55 -3.42 12.17
C ASN A 193 -15.71 -2.49 12.57
N ASN A 194 -16.43 -2.88 13.62
CA ASN A 194 -17.41 -2.06 14.31
C ASN A 194 -18.38 -1.28 13.38
N LYS A 195 -19.16 -2.03 12.59
CA LYS A 195 -20.08 -1.58 11.52
C LYS A 195 -19.43 -1.13 10.21
N GLY A 196 -18.12 -0.88 10.19
CA GLY A 196 -17.40 -0.37 9.04
C GLY A 196 -17.86 1.01 8.59
N ALA A 197 -18.04 1.92 9.55
CA ALA A 197 -18.56 3.27 9.31
C ALA A 197 -17.67 4.11 8.36
N ASP A 198 -16.38 3.78 8.29
CA ASP A 198 -15.39 4.46 7.43
C ASP A 198 -15.21 3.76 6.09
N GLY A 199 -15.82 2.58 5.91
CA GLY A 199 -15.71 1.76 4.71
C GLY A 199 -14.73 0.60 4.88
N ASN A 200 -14.19 0.13 3.76
CA ASN A 200 -13.27 -1.00 3.73
C ASN A 200 -11.85 -0.56 4.06
N ALA A 201 -11.19 -1.27 4.96
CA ALA A 201 -9.75 -1.23 5.17
C ALA A 201 -9.08 -2.26 4.25
N MET A 202 -8.04 -1.86 3.54
CA MET A 202 -7.13 -2.75 2.82
C MET A 202 -5.76 -2.65 3.45
N THR A 203 -5.22 -3.77 3.91
CA THR A 203 -3.99 -3.77 4.71
C THR A 203 -2.99 -4.78 4.18
N LEU A 204 -1.70 -4.47 4.28
CA LEU A 204 -0.63 -5.46 4.11
C LEU A 204 0.18 -5.57 5.39
N HIS A 205 0.50 -6.82 5.74
CA HIS A 205 1.44 -7.18 6.79
C HIS A 205 2.59 -7.96 6.18
N THR A 206 3.82 -7.61 6.56
CA THR A 206 5.07 -8.17 6.02
C THR A 206 6.11 -8.26 7.12
N SER A 207 7.15 -9.07 6.94
CA SER A 207 8.20 -9.25 7.95
C SER A 207 9.26 -8.15 8.01
N LYS A 208 9.61 -7.52 6.88
CA LYS A 208 10.64 -6.46 6.84
C LYS A 208 10.62 -5.64 5.56
N ASN A 209 11.12 -4.41 5.66
CA ASN A 209 11.52 -3.55 4.54
C ASN A 209 10.47 -3.29 3.44
N CYS A 210 9.18 -3.44 3.73
CA CYS A 210 8.10 -3.10 2.81
C CYS A 210 7.46 -1.77 3.20
N LYS A 211 7.55 -0.77 2.33
CA LYS A 211 6.91 0.54 2.50
C LYS A 211 6.26 1.00 1.20
N MET A 212 5.04 1.54 1.31
CA MET A 212 4.24 2.06 0.19
C MET A 212 4.65 3.49 -0.18
N ILE A 213 5.91 3.69 -0.58
CA ILE A 213 6.50 5.02 -0.87
C ILE A 213 6.46 5.43 -2.34
N ALA A 214 6.27 4.48 -3.25
CA ALA A 214 6.19 4.75 -4.68
C ALA A 214 4.92 5.54 -5.03
N LYS A 215 4.90 6.14 -6.22
CA LYS A 215 3.68 6.76 -6.77
C LYS A 215 2.59 5.70 -6.88
N ARG A 216 1.39 6.03 -6.39
CA ARG A 216 0.23 5.15 -6.40
C ARG A 216 -0.91 5.77 -7.20
N LYS A 217 -1.62 4.94 -7.95
CA LYS A 217 -2.87 5.27 -8.64
C LYS A 217 -4.02 4.63 -7.87
N GLU A 218 -4.46 5.30 -6.81
CA GLU A 218 -5.44 4.80 -5.86
C GLU A 218 -6.50 5.85 -5.55
N THR A 219 -7.69 5.39 -5.18
CA THR A 219 -8.83 6.25 -4.80
C THR A 219 -9.09 6.27 -3.29
N GLY A 220 -8.36 5.43 -2.54
CA GLY A 220 -8.43 5.36 -1.09
C GLY A 220 -7.44 6.32 -0.42
N THR A 221 -7.54 6.42 0.90
CA THR A 221 -6.68 7.28 1.73
C THR A 221 -5.69 6.42 2.50
N ALA A 222 -4.40 6.72 2.39
CA ALA A 222 -3.38 6.00 3.16
C ALA A 222 -3.42 6.42 4.63
N GLN A 223 -3.67 5.47 5.52
CA GLN A 223 -3.56 5.68 6.98
C GLN A 223 -2.13 5.39 7.44
N TYR A 224 -1.54 4.31 6.92
CA TYR A 224 -0.16 3.93 7.21
C TYR A 224 0.54 3.44 5.94
N ILE A 225 1.84 3.71 5.84
CA ILE A 225 2.64 3.30 4.67
C ILE A 225 3.71 2.24 4.98
N ASN A 226 3.91 1.89 6.26
CA ASN A 226 4.89 0.89 6.67
C ASN A 226 4.20 -0.46 6.87
N CYS A 227 4.47 -1.43 6.01
CA CYS A 227 3.77 -2.71 6.01
C CYS A 227 4.35 -3.72 7.00
N LEU A 228 5.30 -3.32 7.83
CA LEU A 228 5.88 -4.18 8.85
C LEU A 228 4.81 -4.58 9.88
N ALA A 229 4.62 -5.88 10.10
CA ALA A 229 3.60 -6.41 11.02
C ALA A 229 3.80 -5.95 12.48
N THR A 230 5.01 -5.60 12.87
CA THR A 230 5.30 -5.08 14.22
C THR A 230 5.21 -3.56 14.33
N ALA A 231 4.90 -2.85 13.24
CA ALA A 231 4.73 -1.40 13.26
C ALA A 231 3.30 -1.00 13.64
N ASN A 232 3.16 0.16 14.28
CA ASN A 232 1.88 0.80 14.59
C ASN A 232 0.87 -0.15 15.27
N ASP A 233 1.32 -0.93 16.27
CA ASP A 233 0.49 -1.90 16.98
C ASP A 233 -0.17 -2.94 16.05
N ASN A 234 0.59 -3.44 15.07
CA ASN A 234 0.12 -4.36 14.03
C ASN A 234 -0.96 -3.75 13.14
N ALA A 235 -0.89 -2.45 12.82
CA ALA A 235 -1.77 -1.84 11.82
C ALA A 235 -1.30 -2.06 10.37
N GLY A 236 -0.07 -2.53 10.17
CA GLY A 236 0.51 -2.71 8.84
C GLY A 236 0.51 -1.41 8.01
N CYS A 237 0.52 -1.55 6.68
CA CYS A 237 0.26 -0.43 5.78
C CYS A 237 -1.19 -0.50 5.30
N ASN A 238 -1.98 0.47 5.74
CA ASN A 238 -3.42 0.46 5.60
C ASN A 238 -3.89 1.56 4.64
N MET A 239 -4.82 1.18 3.77
CA MET A 239 -5.54 2.05 2.85
C MET A 239 -7.03 2.00 3.15
N GLU A 240 -7.63 3.15 3.45
CA GLU A 240 -9.05 3.28 3.72
C GLU A 240 -9.81 3.59 2.42
N GLY A 241 -10.84 2.79 2.14
CA GLY A 241 -11.77 3.00 1.05
C GLY A 241 -12.81 4.07 1.33
N LYS A 242 -13.75 4.27 0.41
CA LYS A 242 -14.91 5.13 0.65
C LYS A 242 -15.94 4.40 1.52
N LYS A 243 -16.79 5.11 2.25
CA LYS A 243 -17.90 4.51 3.04
C LYS A 243 -18.77 3.51 2.27
N ALA A 244 -19.01 3.77 0.98
CA ALA A 244 -19.80 2.90 0.10
C ALA A 244 -19.16 1.51 -0.16
N THR A 245 -17.92 1.29 0.27
CA THR A 245 -17.17 0.04 0.00
C THR A 245 -17.39 -1.06 1.04
N TYR A 246 -18.13 -0.78 2.14
CA TYR A 246 -18.40 -1.76 3.19
C TYR A 246 -19.78 -1.56 3.84
N GLY A 247 -20.25 -2.58 4.56
CA GLY A 247 -21.31 -2.47 5.55
C GLY A 247 -22.67 -2.06 4.99
N GLU A 248 -23.44 -1.33 5.79
CA GLU A 248 -24.78 -0.86 5.42
C GLU A 248 -24.81 -0.06 4.10
N PRO A 249 -23.89 0.88 3.82
CA PRO A 249 -23.84 1.56 2.53
C PRO A 249 -23.64 0.63 1.33
N LEU A 250 -22.74 -0.35 1.43
CA LEU A 250 -22.52 -1.32 0.35
C LEU A 250 -23.74 -2.21 0.17
N ASN A 251 -24.29 -2.72 1.26
CA ASN A 251 -25.44 -3.63 1.27
C ASN A 251 -26.69 -2.95 0.69
N SER A 252 -26.92 -1.68 1.03
CA SER A 252 -28.06 -0.89 0.52
C SER A 252 -27.98 -0.60 -0.98
N ASN A 253 -26.77 -0.66 -1.55
CA ASN A 253 -26.53 -0.55 -2.99
C ASN A 253 -26.53 -1.92 -3.71
N GLY A 254 -27.00 -2.99 -3.08
CA GLY A 254 -27.01 -4.33 -3.69
C GLY A 254 -25.62 -5.01 -3.70
N GLY A 255 -24.74 -4.60 -2.80
CA GLY A 255 -23.42 -5.18 -2.65
C GLY A 255 -22.40 -4.63 -3.64
N GLY A 256 -21.42 -5.46 -4.00
CA GLY A 256 -20.42 -5.14 -5.01
C GLY A 256 -19.49 -6.29 -5.32
N VAL A 257 -18.62 -6.07 -6.30
CA VAL A 257 -17.57 -7.02 -6.67
C VAL A 257 -16.26 -6.57 -6.04
N TYR A 258 -15.70 -7.42 -5.20
CA TYR A 258 -14.35 -7.28 -4.67
C TYR A 258 -13.39 -8.00 -5.61
N VAL A 259 -12.36 -7.30 -6.09
CA VAL A 259 -11.35 -7.81 -7.01
C VAL A 259 -9.98 -7.61 -6.38
N MET A 260 -9.24 -8.69 -6.23
CA MET A 260 -7.83 -8.69 -5.85
C MET A 260 -6.99 -9.19 -7.01
N GLU A 261 -5.99 -8.41 -7.39
CA GLU A 261 -5.00 -8.80 -8.38
C GLU A 261 -3.64 -8.89 -7.70
N LEU A 262 -3.08 -10.08 -7.71
CA LEU A 262 -1.79 -10.44 -7.12
C LEU A 262 -0.80 -10.70 -8.26
N GLN A 263 0.22 -9.85 -8.38
CA GLN A 263 1.30 -10.00 -9.34
C GLN A 263 2.65 -9.72 -8.66
N ASP A 264 3.75 -10.17 -9.27
CA ASP A 264 5.11 -9.89 -8.80
C ASP A 264 5.41 -8.38 -8.69
N VAL A 265 4.78 -7.58 -9.55
CA VAL A 265 4.94 -6.12 -9.59
C VAL A 265 4.14 -5.40 -8.50
N GLY A 266 3.26 -6.10 -7.80
CA GLY A 266 2.47 -5.57 -6.69
C GLY A 266 1.03 -6.09 -6.64
N ILE A 267 0.30 -5.56 -5.67
CA ILE A 267 -1.07 -5.96 -5.34
C ILE A 267 -2.03 -4.81 -5.67
N ARG A 268 -3.13 -5.10 -6.36
CA ARG A 268 -4.24 -4.15 -6.54
C ARG A 268 -5.53 -4.71 -5.98
N VAL A 269 -6.22 -3.86 -5.23
CA VAL A 269 -7.58 -4.11 -4.76
C VAL A 269 -8.55 -3.12 -5.39
N ARG A 270 -9.70 -3.61 -5.84
CA ARG A 270 -10.83 -2.82 -6.34
C ARG A 270 -12.10 -3.29 -5.68
N ILE A 271 -12.92 -2.35 -5.20
CA ILE A 271 -14.30 -2.62 -4.79
C ILE A 271 -15.19 -1.85 -5.75
N LEU A 272 -15.90 -2.61 -6.58
CA LEU A 272 -16.87 -2.08 -7.53
C LEU A 272 -18.25 -2.18 -6.88
N VAL A 273 -18.79 -1.06 -6.42
CA VAL A 273 -20.16 -1.03 -5.87
C VAL A 273 -21.13 -1.38 -6.98
N ARG A 274 -22.12 -2.23 -6.71
CA ARG A 274 -23.00 -2.81 -7.74
C ARG A 274 -23.61 -1.77 -8.69
N VAL A 275 -24.10 -0.67 -8.12
CA VAL A 275 -24.75 0.42 -8.85
C VAL A 275 -23.81 1.17 -9.80
N ASP A 276 -22.51 1.09 -9.57
CA ASP A 276 -21.47 1.72 -10.39
C ASP A 276 -20.89 0.78 -11.44
N ILE A 277 -21.24 -0.52 -11.41
CA ILE A 277 -20.79 -1.49 -12.40
C ILE A 277 -21.59 -1.28 -13.69
N PRO A 278 -20.96 -0.91 -14.82
CA PRO A 278 -21.67 -0.79 -16.08
C PRO A 278 -22.30 -2.14 -16.45
N ASN A 279 -23.54 -2.12 -16.95
CA ASN A 279 -24.33 -3.31 -17.38
C ASN A 279 -23.66 -4.17 -18.48
N VAL A 280 -22.42 -3.85 -18.87
CA VAL A 280 -21.61 -4.64 -19.80
C VAL A 280 -21.03 -5.90 -19.11
N ILE A 281 -20.91 -5.92 -17.77
CA ILE A 281 -20.42 -7.10 -17.02
C ILE A 281 -21.52 -8.16 -16.81
N SER A 282 -22.81 -7.82 -16.93
CA SER A 282 -23.91 -8.77 -16.69
C SER A 282 -24.26 -9.67 -17.89
N ASN A 283 -23.57 -9.54 -19.03
CA ASN A 283 -23.88 -10.26 -20.27
C ASN A 283 -22.76 -11.21 -20.75
N SER A 284 -21.78 -11.56 -19.92
CA SER A 284 -20.82 -12.62 -20.26
C SER A 284 -21.42 -14.01 -20.05
N ASN A 285 -22.51 -14.31 -20.76
CA ASN A 285 -23.02 -15.65 -21.06
C ASN A 285 -22.67 -16.02 -22.52
N SER A 286 -21.53 -15.55 -23.04
CA SER A 286 -21.10 -15.86 -24.39
C SER A 286 -19.57 -15.83 -24.49
N ALA A 287 -18.96 -16.94 -24.08
CA ALA A 287 -17.82 -17.58 -24.74
C ALA A 287 -17.71 -19.02 -24.20
#